data_AF-A0A6I0ISR4-F1
#
_entry.id   AF-A0A6I0ISR4-F1
#
_cell.length_a   1.000
_cell.length_b   1.000
_cell.length_c   1.000
_cell.angle_alpha   90.00
_cell.angle_beta   90.00
_cell.angle_gamma   90.00
#
_symmetry.space_group_name_H-M   'P 1'
#
loop_
_entity.id
_entity.type
_entity.pdbx_description
1 polymer ?
#
loop_
_entity_poly.entity_id
_entity_poly.type
_entity_poly.pdbx_seq_one_letter_code
_entity_poly.pdbx_strand_id
1 'polypeptide(L)' 'YEIDPLKQAIADSWPDSLDDSCAREEWDWMPQYDLESMTVDMLEKLRAKLNK' A
#
# COMPACT_ATOMS: atom_id res chain seq x y z
N TYR A 1 18.47 7.16 -11.48
CA TYR A 1 17.06 6.99 -11.11
C TYR A 1 16.38 8.26 -11.59
N GLU A 2 15.54 8.17 -12.62
CA GLU A 2 14.82 9.32 -13.15
C GLU A 2 13.38 9.27 -12.61
N ILE A 3 13.05 10.22 -11.75
CA ILE A 3 11.69 10.41 -11.26
C ILE A 3 10.94 11.18 -12.34
N ASP A 4 9.82 10.63 -12.81
CA ASP A 4 8.92 11.33 -13.72
C ASP A 4 8.29 12.52 -12.96
N PRO A 5 8.59 13.78 -13.35
CA PRO A 5 8.11 14.96 -12.63
C PRO A 5 6.59 15.06 -12.57
N LEU A 6 5.89 14.50 -13.55
CA LEU A 6 4.42 14.47 -13.57
C LEU A 6 3.87 13.55 -12.49
N LYS A 7 4.47 12.35 -12.33
CA LYS A 7 4.04 11.38 -11.32
C LYS A 7 4.36 11.87 -9.91
N GLN A 8 5.50 12.53 -9.73
CA GLN A 8 5.87 13.11 -8.44
C GLN A 8 4.91 14.23 -8.03
N ALA A 9 4.56 15.14 -8.94
CA ALA A 9 3.59 16.20 -8.65
C ALA A 9 2.20 15.67 -8.27
N ILE A 10 1.79 14.52 -8.83
CA ILE A 10 0.56 13.84 -8.43
C ILE A 10 0.70 13.24 -7.02
N ALA A 11 1.82 12.57 -6.74
CA ALA A 11 2.09 11.99 -5.42
C ALA A 11 2.13 13.07 -4.32
N ASP A 12 2.79 14.21 -4.59
CA ASP A 12 2.91 15.34 -3.66
C ASP A 12 1.56 16.02 -3.35
N SER A 13 0.54 15.79 -4.19
CA SER A 13 -0.82 16.29 -3.97
C SER A 13 -1.66 15.42 -3.04
N TRP A 14 -1.23 14.19 -2.76
CA TRP A 14 -1.95 13.24 -1.92
C TRP A 14 -1.54 13.37 -0.44
N PRO A 15 -2.45 13.11 0.50
CA PRO A 15 -2.10 13.09 1.92
C PRO A 15 -1.17 11.92 2.25
N ASP A 16 -0.20 12.15 3.12
CA ASP A 16 0.76 11.12 3.57
C ASP A 16 0.10 9.99 4.36
N SER A 17 -1.02 10.27 5.03
CA SER A 17 -1.80 9.31 5.79
C SER A 17 -3.28 9.69 5.80
N LEU A 18 -4.16 8.70 5.86
CA LEU A 18 -5.59 8.88 6.00
C LEU A 18 -6.02 8.53 7.42
N ASP A 19 -6.86 9.38 8.01
CA ASP A 19 -7.54 9.06 9.26
C ASP A 19 -8.65 8.04 8.99
N ASP A 20 -8.49 6.82 9.52
CA ASP A 20 -9.40 5.70 9.35
C ASP A 20 -10.25 5.43 10.62
N SER A 21 -10.27 6.36 11.58
CA SER A 21 -11.00 6.24 12.86
C SER A 21 -12.49 5.94 12.71
N CYS A 22 -13.21 6.66 11.85
CA CYS A 22 -14.64 6.43 11.57
C CYS A 22 -14.90 4.98 11.10
N ALA A 23 -14.04 4.43 10.25
CA ALA A 23 -14.21 3.07 9.76
C ALA A 23 -13.94 2.02 10.85
N ARG A 24 -13.00 2.30 11.75
CA ARG A 24 -12.72 1.47 12.93
C ARG A 24 -13.92 1.47 13.90
N GLU A 25 -14.54 2.61 14.11
CA GLU A 25 -15.64 2.76 15.07
C GLU A 25 -16.98 2.24 14.55
N GLU A 26 -17.28 2.46 13.27
CA GLU A 26 -18.60 2.11 12.71
C GLU A 26 -18.67 0.71 12.13
N TRP A 27 -17.55 0.18 11.64
CA TRP A 27 -17.51 -1.09 10.90
C TRP A 27 -16.46 -2.08 11.44
N ASP A 28 -15.87 -1.80 12.61
CA ASP A 28 -14.77 -2.59 13.19
C ASP A 28 -13.64 -2.86 12.17
N TRP A 29 -13.36 -1.86 11.31
CA TRP A 29 -12.32 -1.98 10.30
C TRP A 29 -10.95 -2.20 10.97
N MET A 30 -10.31 -3.33 10.69
CA MET A 30 -8.99 -3.65 11.25
C MET A 30 -8.03 -4.16 10.15
N PRO A 31 -7.04 -3.36 9.72
CA PRO A 31 -6.05 -3.82 8.75
C PRO A 31 -5.23 -4.98 9.34
N GLN A 32 -5.11 -6.08 8.59
CA GLN A 32 -4.40 -7.30 9.01
C GLN A 32 -2.98 -7.40 8.45
N TYR A 33 -2.65 -6.56 7.47
CA TYR A 33 -1.35 -6.56 6.82
C TYR A 33 -0.63 -5.26 7.14
N ASP A 34 0.56 -5.39 7.70
CA ASP A 34 1.54 -4.32 7.77
C ASP A 34 2.44 -4.33 6.53
N LEU A 35 3.41 -3.40 6.48
CA LEU A 35 4.31 -3.27 5.34
C LEU A 35 5.16 -4.53 5.12
N GLU A 36 5.59 -5.20 6.19
CA GLU A 36 6.45 -6.37 6.11
C GLU A 36 5.69 -7.59 5.60
N SER A 37 4.56 -7.92 6.24
CA SER A 37 3.68 -9.02 5.86
C SER A 37 3.14 -8.86 4.43
N MET A 38 2.78 -7.65 4.03
CA MET A 38 2.40 -7.36 2.64
C MET A 38 3.55 -7.62 1.67
N THR A 39 4.78 -7.21 2.02
CA THR A 39 5.95 -7.40 1.15
C THR A 39 6.25 -8.89 0.94
N VAL A 40 6.17 -9.69 2.00
CA VAL A 40 6.38 -11.14 1.93
C VAL A 40 5.32 -11.79 1.04
N ASP A 41 4.03 -11.55 1.28
CA ASP A 41 2.95 -12.16 0.49
C ASP A 41 3.05 -11.77 -1.00
N MET A 42 3.28 -10.49 -1.29
CA MET A 42 3.42 -10.02 -2.68
C MET A 42 4.57 -10.71 -3.42
N LEU A 43 5.73 -10.88 -2.77
CA LEU A 43 6.87 -11.59 -3.37
C LEU A 43 6.57 -13.08 -3.59
N GLU A 44 5.87 -13.73 -2.66
CA GLU A 44 5.44 -15.12 -2.80
C GLU A 44 4.49 -15.30 -3.99
N LYS A 45 3.47 -14.45 -4.12
CA LYS A 45 2.53 -14.49 -5.26
C LYS A 45 3.23 -14.23 -6.58
N LEU A 46 4.15 -13.27 -6.63
CA LEU A 46 4.91 -12.97 -7.84
C LEU A 46 5.83 -14.12 -8.24
N ARG A 47 6.50 -14.79 -7.28
CA ARG A 47 7.30 -16.00 -7.56
C ARG A 47 6.46 -17.11 -8.16
N ALA A 48 5.30 -17.39 -7.57
CA ALA A 48 4.37 -18.39 -8.08
C ALA A 48 3.87 -18.04 -9.51
N LYS A 49 3.57 -16.76 -9.77
CA LYS A 49 3.12 -16.31 -11.10
C LYS A 49 4.21 -16.37 -12.16
N LEU A 50 5.46 -16.13 -11.78
CA LEU A 50 6.59 -16.03 -12.71
C LEU A 50 7.31 -17.37 -12.94
N ASN A 51 6.83 -18.48 -12.36
CA ASN A 51 7.39 -19.84 -12.51
C ASN A 51 8.93 -19.87 -12.46
N LYS A 52 9.52 -19.22 -11.45
CA LYS A 52 10.95 -19.33 -11.16
C LYS A 52 11.20 -20.28 -10.00
#